data_AF-A0A1H9FF93-F1
#
_entry.id   AF-A0A1H9FF93-F1
#
_cell.length_a   1.000
_cell.length_b   1.000
_cell.length_c   1.000
_cell.angle_alpha   90.00
_cell.angle_beta   90.00
_cell.angle_gamma   90.00
#
_symmetry.space_group_name_H-M   'P 1'
#
loop_
_entity.id
_entity.type
_entity.pdbx_description
1 polymer ?
#
loop_
_entity_poly.entity_id
_entity_poly.type
_entity_poly.pdbx_seq_one_letter_code
_entity_poly.pdbx_strand_id
1 'polypeptide(L)' 'MAWNMLEMTDGSKYRVLVDFPELVRQVDDALKAGGLITLPMGIEKPGNPVTLNPRHIVRVIDGMH' A
#
# COMPACT_ATOMS: atom_id res chain seq x y z
N MET A 1 14.09 -4.69 7.42
CA MET A 1 12.91 -3.80 7.31
C MET A 1 11.72 -4.67 7.00
N ALA A 2 10.71 -4.67 7.86
CA ALA A 2 9.43 -5.30 7.55
C ALA A 2 8.83 -4.60 6.34
N TRP A 3 8.20 -5.37 5.45
CA TRP A 3 7.56 -4.85 4.26
C TRP A 3 6.28 -5.61 4.05
N ASN A 4 5.28 -4.96 3.48
CA ASN A 4 3.99 -5.56 3.18
C ASN A 4 3.74 -5.52 1.68
N MET A 5 2.85 -6.39 1.19
CA MET A 5 2.49 -6.40 -0.23
C MET A 5 1.05 -5.97 -0.44
N LEU A 6 0.86 -4.95 -1.26
CA LEU A 6 -0.44 -4.53 -1.78
C LEU A 6 -0.66 -5.10 -3.16
N GLU A 7 -1.82 -5.73 -3.37
CA GLU A 7 -2.28 -6.17 -4.68
C GLU A 7 -3.47 -5.31 -5.11
N MET A 8 -3.39 -4.82 -6.34
CA MET A 8 -4.39 -3.94 -6.94
C MET A 8 -5.32 -4.71 -7.90
N THR A 9 -6.47 -4.11 -8.23
CA THR A 9 -7.47 -4.68 -9.16
C THR A 9 -6.93 -4.96 -10.57
N ASP A 10 -5.88 -4.26 -11.00
CA ASP A 10 -5.21 -4.45 -12.29
C ASP A 10 -4.14 -5.54 -12.26
N GLY A 11 -3.95 -6.21 -11.11
CA GLY A 11 -2.90 -7.21 -10.89
C GLY A 11 -1.55 -6.61 -10.49
N SER A 12 -1.42 -5.29 -10.39
CA SER A 12 -0.20 -4.63 -9.93
C SER A 12 0.08 -4.98 -8.47
N LYS A 13 1.34 -5.27 -8.16
CA LYS A 13 1.82 -5.58 -6.81
C LYS A 13 2.84 -4.56 -6.34
N TYR A 14 2.64 -4.03 -5.15
CA TYR A 14 3.49 -3.01 -4.53
C TYR A 14 4.06 -3.51 -3.21
N ARG A 15 5.38 -3.42 -3.06
CA ARG A 15 6.06 -3.66 -1.79
C ARG A 15 6.08 -2.36 -1.00
N VAL A 16 5.33 -2.30 0.10
CA VAL A 16 5.17 -1.15 0.97
C VAL A 16 6.09 -1.27 2.19
N LEU A 17 6.80 -0.21 2.55
CA LEU A 17 7.68 -0.13 3.73
C LEU A 17 6.95 0.49 4.93
N VAL A 18 5.75 0.01 5.20
CA VAL A 18 4.93 0.40 6.36
C VAL A 18 4.55 -0.88 7.07
N ASP A 19 4.58 -0.89 8.39
CA ASP A 19 4.16 -2.04 9.19
C ASP A 19 2.70 -2.42 8.92
N PHE A 20 2.36 -3.71 9.04
CA PHE A 20 1.06 -4.22 8.59
C PHE A 20 -0.14 -3.54 9.27
N PRO A 21 -0.18 -3.37 10.61
CA PRO A 21 -1.30 -2.71 11.28
C PRO A 21 -1.49 -1.26 10.84
N GLU A 22 -0.37 -0.55 10.65
CA GLU A 22 -0.39 0.85 10.23
C GLU A 22 -0.83 0.98 8.77
N LEU A 23 -0.40 0.07 7.90
CA LEU A 23 -0.85 0.02 6.50
C LEU A 23 -2.35 -0.20 6.40
N VAL A 24 -2.90 -1.14 7.17
CA VAL A 24 -4.36 -1.39 7.22
C VAL A 24 -5.10 -0.14 7.68
N ARG A 25 -4.62 0.53 8.73
CA ARG A 25 -5.22 1.77 9.25
C ARG A 25 -5.24 2.88 8.20
N GLN A 26 -4.11 3.13 7.53
CA GLN A 26 -4.03 4.19 6.53
C GLN A 26 -4.94 3.91 5.32
N VAL A 27 -5.05 2.64 4.90
CA VAL A 27 -5.98 2.24 3.83
C VAL A 27 -7.43 2.48 4.23
N ASP A 28 -7.82 2.08 5.44
CA ASP A 28 -9.18 2.29 5.97
C ASP A 28 -9.52 3.79 6.10
N ASP A 29 -8.61 4.59 6.64
CA ASP A 29 -8.77 6.05 6.75
C ASP A 29 -8.95 6.70 5.36
N ALA A 30 -8.14 6.29 4.38
CA ALA A 30 -8.22 6.80 3.02
C ALA A 30 -9.52 6.37 2.29
N LEU A 31 -10.00 5.14 2.53
CA LEU A 31 -11.30 4.68 2.04
C LEU A 31 -12.45 5.51 2.61
N LYS A 32 -12.43 5.79 3.92
CA LYS A 32 -13.43 6.63 4.60
C LYS A 32 -13.42 8.07 4.12
N ALA A 33 -12.23 8.63 3.89
CA ALA A 33 -12.07 9.98 3.38
C ALA A 33 -12.42 10.09 1.87
N GLY A 34 -12.49 8.97 1.15
CA GLY A 34 -12.68 8.95 -0.31
C GLY A 34 -11.46 9.50 -1.08
N GLY A 35 -10.29 9.50 -0.45
CA GLY A 35 -9.06 10.12 -0.95
C GLY A 35 -8.06 9.13 -1.52
N LEU A 36 -6.92 9.67 -1.96
CA LEU A 36 -5.74 8.89 -2.34
C LEU A 36 -4.84 8.67 -1.12
N ILE A 37 -4.07 7.58 -1.14
CA ILE A 37 -3.07 7.28 -0.12
C ILE A 37 -1.67 7.30 -0.76
N THR A 38 -0.71 7.93 -0.08
CA THR A 38 0.69 7.96 -0.50
C THR A 38 1.51 7.03 0.39
N LEU A 39 2.12 6.01 -0.20
CA LEU A 39 2.83 4.97 0.54
C LEU A 39 4.32 4.91 0.16
N PRO A 40 5.23 4.77 1.14
CA PRO A 40 6.64 4.52 0.87
C PRO A 40 6.82 3.10 0.36
N MET A 41 7.44 2.94 -0.80
CA MET A 41 7.66 1.65 -1.45
C MET A 41 9.10 1.16 -1.27
N GLY A 42 9.26 -0.16 -1.23
CA GLY A 42 10.55 -0.85 -1.09
C GLY A 42 11.27 -1.08 -2.41
N ILE A 43 10.81 -0.46 -3.50
CA ILE A 43 11.39 -0.60 -4.82
C ILE A 43 11.80 0.79 -5.31
N GLU A 44 13.00 0.88 -5.87
CA GLU A 44 13.55 2.06 -6.54
C GLU A 44 12.89 2.22 -7.94
N LYS A 45 11.56 2.35 -7.99
CA LYS A 45 10.88 2.80 -9.20
C LYS A 45 10.81 4.33 -9.19
N PRO A 46 10.86 4.99 -10.36
CA PRO A 46 10.53 6.41 -10.45
C PRO A 46 9.13 6.64 -9.88
N GLY A 47 8.98 7.61 -8.96
CA GLY A 47 7.71 7.88 -8.30
C GLY A 47 7.50 7.14 -6.97
N ASN A 48 8.56 6.83 -6.23
CA ASN A 48 8.50 6.48 -4.80
C ASN A 48 8.65 7.77 -3.96
N PRO A 49 7.71 8.12 -3.06
CA PRO A 49 6.51 7.37 -2.66
C PRO A 49 5.41 7.36 -3.71
N VAL A 50 4.63 6.28 -3.75
CA VAL A 50 3.57 6.08 -4.75
C VAL A 50 2.23 6.53 -4.16
N THR A 51 1.52 7.37 -4.90
CA THR A 51 0.12 7.72 -4.59
C THR A 51 -0.82 6.78 -5.34
N LEU A 52 -1.70 6.12 -4.61
CA LEU A 52 -2.65 5.13 -5.12
C LEU A 52 -4.05 5.37 -4.58
N ASN A 53 -5.05 4.92 -5.33
CA ASN A 53 -6.44 4.96 -4.91
C ASN A 53 -6.77 3.67 -4.14
N PRO A 54 -7.07 3.75 -2.83
CA PRO A 54 -7.25 2.57 -1.98
C PRO A 54 -8.46 1.72 -2.39
N ARG A 55 -9.40 2.26 -3.17
CA ARG A 55 -10.55 1.50 -3.71
C ARG A 55 -10.15 0.38 -4.68
N HIS A 56 -8.95 0.46 -5.22
CA HIS A 56 -8.41 -0.56 -6.11
C HIS A 56 -7.54 -1.58 -5.37
N ILE A 57 -7.36 -1.47 -4.04
CA ILE A 57 -6.65 -2.48 -3.26
C ILE A 57 -7.59 -3.68 -3.06
N VAL A 58 -7.18 -4.85 -3.56
CA VAL A 58 -7.95 -6.09 -3.39
C VAL A 58 -7.40 -6.96 -2.27
N ARG A 59 -6.10 -6.82 -1.95
CA ARG A 59 -5.46 -7.61 -0.91
C ARG A 59 -4.27 -6.87 -0.29
N VAL A 60 -4.18 -6.95 1.04
CA VAL A 60 -2.97 -6.62 1.80
C VAL A 60 -2.41 -7.94 2.33
N ILE A 61 -1.17 -8.23 1.99
CA ILE A 61 -0.47 -9.46 2.39
C ILE A 61 0.63 -9.04 3.35
N ASP A 62 0.61 -9.61 4.56
CA ASP A 62 1.68 -9.46 5.53
C ASP A 62 2.97 -10.05 4.97
N GLY A 63 4.01 -9.24 4.85
CA GLY A 63 5.29 -9.69 4.30
C GLY A 63 6.21 -10.17 5.41
N MET A 64 6.77 -11.37 5.23
CA MET A 64 7.71 -11.97 6.18
C MET A 64 9.01 -11.15 6.29
N HIS A 65 9.48 -11.04 7.53
CA HIS A 65 10.74 -10.41 7.96
C HIS A 65 11.98 -10.97 7.26
#